data_AF-A0A9D6M794-F1
#
_entry.id   AF-A0A9D6M794-F1
#
_cell.length_a   1.000
_cell.length_b   1.000
_cell.length_c   1.000
_cell.angle_alpha   90.00
_cell.angle_beta   90.00
_cell.angle_gamma   90.00
#
_symmetry.space_group_name_H-M   'P 1'
#
loop_
_entity.id
_entity.type
_entity.pdbx_description
1 polymer ?
#
loop_
_entity_poly.entity_id
_entity_poly.type
_entity_poly.pdbx_seq_one_letter_code
_entity_poly.pdbx_strand_id
1 'polypeptide(L)'
;MNYGLTDEQRMIVQTVRGFVEKELAPYEDEVEQTGEVRPELREQIIKRALEHGLYAANMPEAYGGGGLDAVSLVLMERELGRTSYALQALVARPSNILQACRGEQIDKYLLPTVRGERIDC
;
A
#
# COMPACT_ATOMS: atom_id res chain seq x y z
N MET A 1 -30.16 2.31 9.89
CA MET A 1 -28.86 2.31 9.17
C MET A 1 -27.97 1.27 9.84
N ASN A 2 -27.22 0.50 9.06
CA ASN A 2 -26.25 -0.46 9.58
C ASN A 2 -24.84 0.11 9.35
N TYR A 3 -24.09 0.34 10.43
CA TYR A 3 -22.72 0.88 10.41
C TYR A 3 -21.66 -0.17 10.70
N GLY A 4 -22.06 -1.44 10.84
CA GLY A 4 -21.12 -2.54 11.00
C GLY A 4 -20.32 -2.76 9.72
N LEU A 5 -19.07 -3.21 9.88
CA LEU A 5 -18.24 -3.62 8.74
C LEU A 5 -18.87 -4.82 8.02
N THR A 6 -18.63 -4.92 6.72
CA THR A 6 -18.89 -6.15 5.97
C THR A 6 -17.86 -7.22 6.33
N ASP A 7 -18.09 -8.49 5.94
CA ASP A 7 -17.09 -9.55 6.12
C ASP A 7 -15.81 -9.29 5.31
N GLU A 8 -15.96 -8.75 4.11
CA GLU A 8 -14.84 -8.33 3.27
C GLU A 8 -14.02 -7.23 3.94
N GLN A 9 -14.67 -6.20 4.47
CA GLN A 9 -13.99 -5.13 5.22
C GLN A 9 -13.31 -5.66 6.49
N ARG A 10 -13.91 -6.62 7.20
CA ARG A 10 -13.26 -7.30 8.33
C ARG A 10 -11.99 -8.04 7.89
N MET A 11 -12.05 -8.73 6.76
CA MET A 11 -10.91 -9.47 6.21
C MET A 11 -9.79 -8.53 5.79
N ILE A 12 -10.09 -7.39 5.14
CA ILE A 12 -9.10 -6.36 4.82
C ILE A 12 -8.39 -5.87 6.09
N VAL A 13 -9.16 -5.51 7.13
CA VAL A 13 -8.61 -5.07 8.41
C VAL A 13 -7.68 -6.13 9.02
N GLN A 14 -8.07 -7.40 9.01
CA GLN A 14 -7.25 -8.48 9.56
C GLN A 14 -5.97 -8.70 8.76
N THR A 15 -6.05 -8.68 7.42
CA THR A 15 -4.90 -8.83 6.54
C THR A 15 -3.89 -7.71 6.74
N VAL A 16 -4.33 -6.45 6.72
CA VAL A 16 -3.45 -5.29 6.87
C VAL A 16 -2.85 -5.25 8.27
N ARG A 17 -3.62 -5.55 9.32
CA ARG A 17 -3.08 -5.65 10.68
C ARG A 17 -1.98 -6.70 10.78
N GLY A 18 -2.22 -7.89 10.24
CA GLY A 18 -1.22 -8.95 10.23
C GLY A 18 0.04 -8.58 9.45
N PHE A 19 -0.11 -7.83 8.35
CA PHE A 19 1.02 -7.29 7.60
C PHE A 19 1.82 -6.28 8.43
N VAL A 20 1.16 -5.33 9.08
CA VAL A 20 1.82 -4.33 9.93
C VAL A 20 2.59 -5.00 11.07
N GLU A 21 1.97 -5.94 11.78
CA GLU A 21 2.58 -6.64 12.92
C GLU A 21 3.80 -7.48 12.54
N LYS A 22 3.85 -8.01 11.31
CA LYS A 22 4.89 -8.95 10.87
C LYS A 22 5.98 -8.33 10.01
N GLU A 23 5.60 -7.41 9.13
CA GLU A 23 6.46 -6.89 8.06
C GLU A 23 6.90 -5.45 8.30
N LEU A 24 6.23 -4.69 9.18
CA LEU A 24 6.56 -3.28 9.45
C LEU A 24 7.02 -3.05 10.90
N ALA A 25 6.16 -3.31 11.88
CA ALA A 25 6.41 -3.02 13.30
C ALA A 25 7.77 -3.51 13.85
N PRO A 26 8.29 -4.69 13.45
CA PRO A 26 9.60 -5.14 13.91
C PRO A 26 10.79 -4.23 13.57
N TYR A 27 10.63 -3.32 12.61
CA TYR A 27 11.69 -2.45 12.12
C TYR A 27 11.57 -0.99 12.59
N GLU A 28 10.58 -0.66 13.43
CA GLU A 28 10.35 0.71 13.88
C GLU A 28 11.50 1.28 14.70
N ASP A 29 11.98 0.51 15.69
CA ASP A 29 13.08 0.95 16.56
C ASP A 29 14.37 1.16 15.76
N GLU A 30 14.62 0.31 14.75
CA GLU A 30 15.77 0.44 13.86
C GLU A 30 15.69 1.76 13.08
N VAL A 31 14.56 2.02 12.41
CA VAL A 31 14.35 3.20 11.57
C VAL A 31 14.36 4.50 12.38
N GLU A 32 13.79 4.48 13.60
CA GLU A 32 13.81 5.65 14.49
C GLU A 32 15.24 5.98 14.94
N GLN A 33 16.05 4.96 15.27
CA GLN A 33 17.42 5.16 15.72
C GLN A 33 18.36 5.62 14.60
N THR A 34 18.20 5.09 13.39
CA THR A 34 19.06 5.44 12.25
C THR A 34 18.57 6.70 11.51
N GLY A 35 17.28 7.01 11.60
CA GLY A 35 16.63 8.05 10.80
C GLY A 35 16.44 7.67 9.32
N GLU A 36 16.68 6.41 8.95
CA GLU A 36 16.60 5.95 7.56
C GLU A 36 16.03 4.54 7.44
N VAL A 37 15.29 4.30 6.35
CA VAL A 37 14.93 2.94 5.93
C VAL A 37 16.00 2.45 4.97
N ARG A 38 16.76 1.43 5.40
CA ARG A 38 17.83 0.86 4.58
C ARG A 38 17.29 0.30 3.24
N PRO A 39 18.07 0.35 2.15
CA PRO A 39 17.60 -0.08 0.83
C PRO A 39 17.04 -1.50 0.79
N GLU A 40 17.67 -2.45 1.49
CA GLU A 40 17.24 -3.86 1.50
C GLU A 40 15.89 -4.04 2.20
N LEU A 41 15.68 -3.31 3.30
CA LEU A 41 14.41 -3.31 4.02
C LEU A 41 13.30 -2.69 3.17
N ARG A 42 13.61 -1.59 2.47
CA ARG A 42 12.69 -0.95 1.53
C ARG A 42 12.23 -1.92 0.44
N GLU A 43 13.16 -2.62 -0.21
CA GLU A 43 12.84 -3.60 -1.25
C GLU A 43 12.04 -4.78 -0.69
N GLN A 44 12.39 -5.27 0.50
CA GLN A 44 11.66 -6.32 1.19
C GLN A 44 10.19 -5.92 1.43
N ILE A 45 9.95 -4.74 2.01
CA ILE A 45 8.60 -4.28 2.32
C ILE A 45 7.76 -4.09 1.06
N ILE A 46 8.32 -3.46 0.01
CA ILE A 46 7.61 -3.27 -1.26
C ILE A 46 7.25 -4.62 -1.87
N LYS A 47 8.20 -5.56 -1.91
CA LYS A 47 7.97 -6.91 -2.44
C LYS A 47 6.85 -7.62 -1.66
N ARG A 48 6.88 -7.57 -0.34
CA ARG A 48 5.84 -8.17 0.52
C ARG A 48 4.48 -7.51 0.31
N ALA A 49 4.44 -6.18 0.20
CA ALA A 49 3.20 -5.45 -0.09
C ALA A 49 2.58 -5.87 -1.42
N LEU A 50 3.41 -6.08 -2.46
CA LEU A 50 2.97 -6.60 -3.76
C LEU A 50 2.46 -8.04 -3.65
N GLU A 51 3.19 -8.93 -2.98
CA GLU A 51 2.79 -10.34 -2.75
C GLU A 51 1.46 -10.47 -2.00
N HIS A 52 1.19 -9.55 -1.07
CA HIS A 52 -0.06 -9.50 -0.30
C HIS A 52 -1.21 -8.74 -0.99
N GLY A 53 -0.97 -8.17 -2.18
CA GLY A 53 -1.98 -7.37 -2.90
C GLY A 53 -2.34 -6.05 -2.21
N LEU A 54 -1.47 -5.56 -1.31
CA LEU A 54 -1.68 -4.30 -0.59
C LEU A 54 -1.11 -3.10 -1.36
N TYR A 55 -0.07 -3.33 -2.16
CA TYR A 55 0.48 -2.28 -3.00
C TYR A 55 -0.52 -1.87 -4.10
N ALA A 56 -0.70 -0.57 -4.30
CA ALA A 56 -1.67 -0.01 -5.26
C ALA A 56 -3.11 -0.48 -5.03
N ALA A 57 -3.50 -0.73 -3.78
CA ALA A 57 -4.85 -1.16 -3.43
C ALA A 57 -5.95 -0.16 -3.84
N ASN A 58 -5.63 1.12 -3.98
CA ASN A 58 -6.55 2.17 -4.43
C ASN A 58 -6.75 2.21 -5.96
N MET A 59 -5.90 1.50 -6.72
CA MET A 59 -5.94 1.52 -8.18
C MET A 59 -6.85 0.41 -8.72
N PRO A 60 -7.53 0.64 -9.86
CA PRO A 60 -8.39 -0.38 -10.47
C PRO A 60 -7.67 -1.70 -10.77
N GLU A 61 -8.38 -2.81 -10.62
CA GLU A 61 -7.89 -4.16 -10.99
C GLU A 61 -7.47 -4.25 -12.45
N ALA A 62 -8.11 -3.49 -13.36
CA ALA A 62 -7.75 -3.42 -14.77
C ALA A 62 -6.30 -2.95 -15.03
N TYR A 63 -5.68 -2.28 -14.06
CA TYR A 63 -4.28 -1.88 -14.11
C TYR A 63 -3.36 -2.74 -13.23
N GLY A 64 -3.91 -3.77 -12.56
CA GLY A 64 -3.20 -4.62 -11.61
C GLY A 64 -3.23 -4.12 -10.16
N GLY A 65 -4.09 -3.15 -9.84
CA GLY A 65 -4.31 -2.69 -8.46
C GLY A 65 -5.34 -3.51 -7.69
N GLY A 66 -5.58 -3.16 -6.42
CA GLY A 66 -6.49 -3.90 -5.54
C GLY A 66 -7.96 -3.48 -5.60
N GLY A 67 -8.31 -2.43 -6.35
CA GLY A 67 -9.70 -2.04 -6.61
C GLY A 67 -10.51 -1.62 -5.39
N LEU A 68 -9.89 -1.29 -4.27
CA LEU A 68 -10.60 -0.99 -3.03
C LEU A 68 -11.45 0.28 -3.17
N ASP A 69 -12.69 0.19 -2.67
CA ASP A 69 -13.53 1.36 -2.48
C ASP A 69 -12.99 2.28 -1.38
N ALA A 70 -13.55 3.49 -1.30
CA ALA A 70 -13.08 4.50 -0.35
C ALA A 70 -13.17 4.06 1.12
N VAL A 71 -14.19 3.29 1.49
CA VAL A 71 -14.37 2.85 2.89
C VAL A 71 -13.34 1.79 3.24
N SER A 72 -13.15 0.83 2.35
CA SER A 72 -12.18 -0.26 2.48
C SER A 72 -10.74 0.25 2.49
N LEU A 73 -10.44 1.25 1.64
CA LEU A 73 -9.15 1.94 1.65
C LEU A 73 -8.91 2.66 2.98
N VAL A 74 -9.89 3.39 3.52
CA VAL A 74 -9.76 4.05 4.83
C VAL A 74 -9.52 3.05 5.96
N LEU A 75 -10.14 1.87 5.90
CA LEU A 75 -9.89 0.81 6.89
C LEU A 75 -8.47 0.25 6.78
N MET A 76 -7.95 0.08 5.57
CA MET A 76 -6.54 -0.27 5.34
C MET A 76 -5.61 0.81 5.90
N GLU A 77 -5.84 2.09 5.57
CA GLU A 77 -5.06 3.23 6.08
C GLU A 77 -5.04 3.28 7.61
N ARG A 78 -6.17 3.00 8.25
CA ARG A 78 -6.28 2.97 9.71
C ARG A 78 -5.36 1.92 10.33
N GLU A 79 -5.27 0.73 9.74
CA GLU A 79 -4.39 -0.32 10.27
C GLU A 79 -2.91 -0.04 9.91
N LEU A 80 -2.61 0.47 8.71
CA LEU A 80 -1.26 0.92 8.34
C LEU A 80 -0.75 2.05 9.23
N GLY A 81 -1.63 2.95 9.68
CA GLY A 81 -1.30 4.03 10.61
C GLY A 81 -0.91 3.57 12.03
N ARG A 82 -0.93 2.26 12.30
CA ARG A 82 -0.44 1.68 13.58
C ARG A 82 1.08 1.56 13.62
N THR A 83 1.78 1.86 12.53
CA THR A 83 3.24 1.91 12.46
C THR A 83 3.74 3.28 11.96
N SER A 84 5.05 3.50 12.00
CA SER A 84 5.72 4.71 11.53
C SER A 84 5.41 5.02 10.06
N TYR A 85 5.33 6.31 9.74
CA TYR A 85 5.08 6.76 8.37
C TYR A 85 6.18 6.31 7.40
N ALA A 86 7.43 6.26 7.85
CA ALA A 86 8.58 5.85 7.05
C ALA A 86 8.41 4.43 6.48
N LEU A 87 7.80 3.52 7.24
CA LEU A 87 7.56 2.14 6.83
C LEU A 87 6.26 2.01 6.04
N GLN A 88 5.15 2.55 6.55
CA GLN A 88 3.85 2.37 5.88
C GLN A 88 3.73 3.12 4.55
N ALA A 89 4.53 4.17 4.30
CA ALA A 89 4.60 4.85 3.01
C ALA A 89 5.13 3.94 1.88
N LEU A 90 5.85 2.87 2.22
CA LEU A 90 6.37 1.91 1.24
C LEU A 90 5.29 0.97 0.69
N VAL A 91 4.17 0.83 1.38
CA VAL A 91 2.97 0.12 0.89
C VAL A 91 2.18 1.08 0.00
N ALA A 92 2.74 1.51 -1.14
CA ALA A 92 2.30 2.73 -1.81
C ALA A 92 0.85 2.68 -2.33
N ARG A 93 0.23 3.87 -2.36
CA ARG A 93 -1.10 4.15 -2.91
C ARG A 93 -0.91 5.18 -4.04
N PRO A 94 -0.71 4.74 -5.30
CA PRO A 94 -0.38 5.65 -6.40
C PRO A 94 -1.42 6.75 -6.57
N SER A 95 -0.99 7.93 -6.99
CA SER A 95 -1.87 9.08 -7.17
C SER A 95 -2.94 8.80 -8.22
N ASN A 96 -4.20 9.10 -7.88
CA ASN A 96 -5.35 8.85 -8.75
C ASN A 96 -5.25 9.58 -10.11
N ILE A 97 -4.42 10.62 -10.23
CA ILE A 97 -4.18 11.31 -11.51
C ILE A 97 -3.58 10.38 -12.58
N LEU A 98 -2.89 9.32 -12.18
CA LEU A 98 -2.32 8.33 -13.10
C LEU A 98 -3.42 7.59 -13.89
N GLN A 99 -4.65 7.52 -13.38
CA GLN A 99 -5.78 6.94 -14.11
C GLN A 99 -6.20 7.79 -15.33
N ALA A 100 -5.75 9.05 -15.40
CA ALA A 100 -5.97 9.92 -16.56
C ALA A 100 -4.92 9.73 -17.67
N CYS A 101 -3.89 8.90 -17.47
CA CYS A 101 -2.87 8.62 -18.48
C CYS A 101 -3.50 8.05 -19.76
N ARG A 102 -3.00 8.49 -20.92
CA ARG A 102 -3.44 8.02 -22.24
C ARG A 102 -2.24 7.63 -23.11
N GLY A 103 -2.44 6.66 -24.01
CA GLY A 103 -1.39 6.20 -24.93
C GLY A 103 -0.13 5.78 -24.17
N GLU A 104 1.03 6.27 -24.62
CA GLU A 104 2.35 5.95 -24.04
C GLU A 104 2.49 6.31 -22.55
N GLN A 105 1.65 7.21 -22.02
CA GLN A 105 1.70 7.56 -20.60
C GLN A 105 1.30 6.38 -19.71
N ILE A 106 0.46 5.46 -20.20
CA ILE A 106 0.03 4.29 -19.45
C ILE A 106 1.24 3.38 -19.17
N ASP A 107 1.99 3.05 -20.21
CA ASP A 107 3.16 2.16 -20.09
C ASP A 107 4.35 2.84 -19.41
N LYS A 108 4.46 4.17 -19.52
CA LYS A 108 5.59 4.94 -18.95
C LYS A 108 5.38 5.34 -17.48
N TYR A 109 4.15 5.54 -17.05
CA TYR A 109 3.84 6.09 -15.72
C TYR A 109 2.87 5.20 -14.94
N LEU A 110 1.67 4.94 -15.47
CA LEU A 110 0.63 4.24 -14.72
C LEU A 110 1.06 2.81 -14.33
N LEU A 111 1.35 1.97 -15.31
CA LEU A 111 1.63 0.55 -15.05
C LEU A 111 2.93 0.34 -14.24
N PRO A 112 4.05 1.03 -14.52
CA PRO A 112 5.25 0.91 -13.69
C PRO A 112 5.00 1.34 -12.23
N THR A 113 4.15 2.35 -12.00
CA THR A 113 3.84 2.79 -10.64
C THR A 113 2.96 1.76 -9.93
N VAL A 114 1.95 1.19 -10.59
CA VAL A 114 1.12 0.12 -10.01
C VAL A 114 1.95 -1.13 -9.67
N ARG A 115 2.97 -1.45 -10.49
CA ARG A 115 3.88 -2.59 -10.25
C ARG A 115 4.97 -2.32 -9.21
N GLY A 116 5.06 -1.11 -8.64
CA GLY A 116 6.10 -0.74 -7.70
C GLY A 116 7.50 -0.55 -8.32
N GLU A 117 7.60 -0.50 -9.65
CA GLU A 117 8.83 -0.24 -10.41
C GLU A 117 9.18 1.25 -10.44
N ARG A 118 8.18 2.10 -10.17
CA ARG A 118 8.28 3.56 -10.13
C ARG A 118 7.52 4.09 -8.92
N ILE A 119 8.00 5.20 -8.38
CA ILE A 119 7.31 5.98 -7.35
C ILE A 119 6.94 7.34 -7.93
N ASP A 120 5.71 7.75 -7.68
CA ASP A 120 5.19 9.10 -7.90
C ASP A 120 5.27 9.94 -6.60
N CYS A 121 5.18 11.28 -6.74
CA CYS A 121 5.26 12.22 -5.63
C CYS A 121 4.10 13.22 -5.64
#